data_AF-A0A8U7NUU1-F1
#
_entry.id   AF-A0A8U7NUU1-F1
#
_cell.length_a   1.000
_cell.length_b   1.000
_cell.length_c   1.000
_cell.angle_alpha   90.00
_cell.angle_beta   90.00
_cell.angle_gamma   90.00
#
_symmetry.space_group_name_H-M   'P 1'
#
loop_
_entity.id
_entity.type
_entity.pdbx_description
1 polymer ?
#
loop_
_entity_poly.entity_id
_entity_poly.type
_entity_poly.pdbx_seq_one_letter_code
_entity_poly.pdbx_strand_id
1 'polypeptide(L)'
;HRDSPKRDPCLGTPQTPPCAGTLLRPGSPRGSAGAGTADTPVPPQVPPGRWFSAAPPALRDLRELRARTGQPVMRCREALERAGGDLRQAEAWLEAESRRRGWARAAAPGARRAREGLVGVLSEGSAAVMVEVNCETDFVARTPDFQQLVEMAARGVLGHCQGASGTKVGHLLREEELAQLRAGDGAELLSDQLALAMGRLGERLALRRAGWLRAPGGFVATYAHGWVPPGPPVAMGTYGALVACGGPGPEPPSPELQELGRRVAQHVVGMAPTALGTPEDELGGDTETRLLAQGSLLEPGVPLGRYLRERGGLQVWDFLRFQCGEEPPQEPPQEPSAPPA
;
A
#
# COMPACT_ATOMS: atom_id res chain seq x y z
N HIS A 1 -32.89 13.96 -53.87
CA HIS A 1 -33.65 14.70 -52.83
C HIS A 1 -32.63 15.34 -51.90
N ARG A 2 -32.23 16.61 -52.14
CA ARG A 2 -32.82 17.86 -51.57
C ARG A 2 -32.95 17.77 -50.04
N ASP A 3 -32.43 18.65 -49.18
CA ASP A 3 -31.79 19.95 -49.31
C ASP A 3 -31.09 20.28 -47.95
N SER A 4 -29.96 20.98 -48.01
CA SER A 4 -29.36 21.81 -46.93
C SER A 4 -30.24 23.08 -46.70
N PRO A 5 -30.01 24.06 -45.77
CA PRO A 5 -28.72 24.47 -45.19
C PRO A 5 -28.68 25.17 -43.79
N LYS A 6 -27.43 25.50 -43.42
CA LYS A 6 -26.90 26.47 -42.45
C LYS A 6 -27.65 27.83 -42.36
N ARG A 7 -27.50 28.52 -41.21
CA ARG A 7 -27.17 29.97 -41.08
C ARG A 7 -26.89 30.40 -39.63
N ASP A 8 -25.70 30.96 -39.39
CA ASP A 8 -25.45 32.04 -38.42
C ASP A 8 -25.98 33.38 -38.98
N PRO A 9 -26.17 34.44 -38.17
CA PRO A 9 -25.10 35.44 -38.04
C PRO A 9 -24.99 36.19 -36.68
N CYS A 10 -23.80 36.73 -36.44
CA CYS A 10 -23.44 37.72 -35.41
C CYS A 10 -24.19 39.06 -35.55
N LEU A 11 -24.32 39.84 -34.45
CA LEU A 11 -24.16 41.31 -34.39
C LEU A 11 -24.38 41.87 -32.96
N GLY A 12 -23.48 42.76 -32.50
CA GLY A 12 -23.82 43.98 -31.75
C GLY A 12 -23.61 44.06 -30.22
N THR A 13 -22.48 44.61 -29.78
CA THR A 13 -22.27 45.38 -28.51
C THR A 13 -22.90 46.80 -28.61
N PRO A 14 -22.78 47.76 -27.65
CA PRO A 14 -22.43 47.77 -26.20
C PRO A 14 -23.46 48.56 -25.32
N GLN A 15 -23.30 48.60 -23.98
CA GLN A 15 -23.45 49.81 -23.12
C GLN A 15 -23.31 49.52 -21.60
N THR A 16 -22.32 50.17 -20.96
CA THR A 16 -22.27 50.62 -19.54
C THR A 16 -22.93 52.04 -19.46
N PRO A 17 -23.14 52.74 -18.31
CA PRO A 17 -22.40 52.75 -17.03
C PRO A 17 -23.30 53.02 -15.76
N PRO A 18 -22.92 53.81 -14.72
CA PRO A 18 -22.40 53.30 -13.43
C PRO A 18 -23.21 53.80 -12.20
N CYS A 19 -22.85 53.36 -10.99
CA CYS A 19 -23.20 54.08 -9.77
C CYS A 19 -21.98 54.22 -8.86
N ALA A 20 -21.62 55.49 -8.62
CA ALA A 20 -20.62 55.95 -7.70
C ALA A 20 -21.23 56.20 -6.30
N GLY A 21 -20.40 56.10 -5.27
CA GLY A 21 -20.73 56.51 -3.91
C GLY A 21 -19.45 56.66 -3.09
N THR A 22 -18.97 57.89 -2.98
CA THR A 22 -17.73 58.29 -2.30
C THR A 22 -18.04 58.85 -0.90
N LEU A 23 -17.03 58.80 -0.02
CA LEU A 23 -16.73 59.69 1.12
C LEU A 23 -17.35 59.37 2.50
N LEU A 24 -16.53 59.00 3.50
CA LEU A 24 -15.83 59.92 4.42
C LEU A 24 -15.05 59.18 5.53
N ARG A 25 -13.84 59.69 5.83
CA ARG A 25 -13.05 59.48 7.06
C ARG A 25 -13.59 60.40 8.18
N PRO A 26 -13.41 60.08 9.49
CA PRO A 26 -12.19 60.42 10.27
C PRO A 26 -11.86 59.32 11.31
N GLY A 27 -10.79 59.27 12.09
CA GLY A 27 -9.67 60.14 12.46
C GLY A 27 -8.80 59.36 13.47
N SER A 28 -7.53 59.74 13.62
CA SER A 28 -6.56 59.13 14.55
C SER A 28 -6.84 59.48 16.02
N PRO A 29 -6.25 58.72 16.97
CA PRO A 29 -5.27 59.38 17.85
C PRO A 29 -3.97 58.59 18.07
N ARG A 30 -2.97 59.33 18.57
CA ARG A 30 -1.59 58.95 18.89
C ARG A 30 -1.48 58.18 20.22
N GLY A 31 -0.42 57.40 20.41
CA GLY A 31 0.15 57.17 21.76
C GLY A 31 0.81 55.79 22.04
N SER A 32 2.12 55.70 21.76
CA SER A 32 3.22 55.05 22.52
C SER A 32 3.11 53.67 23.22
N ALA A 33 4.21 52.92 23.04
CA ALA A 33 4.95 52.06 24.00
C ALA A 33 4.72 50.53 24.01
N GLY A 34 5.58 49.82 23.25
CA GLY A 34 6.59 48.86 23.74
C GLY A 34 6.19 47.59 24.52
N ALA A 35 6.44 46.43 23.91
CA ALA A 35 7.06 45.18 24.44
C ALA A 35 6.53 43.99 23.62
N GLY A 36 7.29 43.42 22.68
CA GLY A 36 8.22 42.33 22.97
C GLY A 36 7.69 41.03 22.33
N THR A 37 7.95 40.79 21.05
CA THR A 37 7.65 39.53 20.37
C THR A 37 8.94 38.79 20.05
N ALA A 38 9.00 37.55 20.52
CA ALA A 38 10.08 36.61 20.23
C ALA A 38 10.26 36.41 18.73
N ASP A 39 11.50 36.62 18.27
CA ASP A 39 11.94 36.46 16.90
C ASP A 39 11.96 34.96 16.56
N THR A 40 10.99 34.49 15.80
CA THR A 40 11.08 33.18 15.15
C THR A 40 11.75 33.41 13.78
N PRO A 41 12.87 32.77 13.46
CA PRO A 41 13.55 33.03 12.21
C PRO A 41 12.69 32.54 11.04
N VAL A 42 12.21 33.49 10.23
CA VAL A 42 11.57 33.25 8.94
C VAL A 42 12.68 32.81 7.95
N PRO A 43 12.54 31.67 7.24
CA PRO A 43 13.53 31.28 6.25
C PRO A 43 13.59 32.30 5.12
N PRO A 44 14.79 32.57 4.55
CA PRO A 44 14.97 33.62 3.57
C PRO A 44 14.17 33.31 2.30
N GLN A 45 13.31 34.26 1.91
CA GLN A 45 12.58 34.18 0.65
C GLN A 45 13.53 34.57 -0.49
N VAL A 46 13.79 33.61 -1.39
CA VAL A 46 14.66 33.81 -2.56
C VAL A 46 13.84 34.43 -3.70
N PRO A 47 14.32 35.51 -4.36
CA PRO A 47 13.60 36.15 -5.45
C PRO A 47 13.51 35.25 -6.70
N PRO A 48 12.42 35.32 -7.49
CA PRO A 48 12.26 34.51 -8.68
C PRO A 48 13.06 35.12 -9.83
N GLY A 49 14.23 34.58 -10.13
CA GLY A 49 14.96 34.99 -11.34
C GLY A 49 16.48 34.92 -11.28
N ARG A 50 17.06 33.77 -10.89
CA ARG A 50 18.43 33.36 -11.29
C ARG A 50 18.67 31.92 -10.85
N TRP A 51 18.37 30.96 -11.73
CA TRP A 51 18.55 29.53 -11.46
C TRP A 51 19.97 29.03 -11.77
N PHE A 52 20.89 29.92 -12.14
CA PHE A 52 22.28 29.58 -12.44
C PHE A 52 23.21 30.64 -11.84
N SER A 53 23.56 30.50 -10.56
CA SER A 53 24.66 31.29 -9.97
C SER A 53 25.52 30.51 -8.97
N ALA A 54 25.31 29.21 -8.82
CA ALA A 54 26.23 28.32 -8.11
C ALA A 54 27.10 27.59 -9.15
N ALA A 55 28.38 27.38 -8.83
CA ALA A 55 29.21 26.48 -9.63
C ALA A 55 28.54 25.09 -9.67
N PRO A 56 28.56 24.39 -10.82
CA PRO A 56 27.96 23.06 -10.92
C PRO A 56 28.59 22.14 -9.87
N PRO A 57 27.79 21.29 -9.19
CA PRO A 57 28.31 20.43 -8.14
C PRO A 57 29.38 19.49 -8.68
N ALA A 58 30.36 19.14 -7.84
CA ALA A 58 31.46 18.29 -8.26
C ALA A 58 30.94 16.93 -8.71
N LEU A 59 31.46 16.42 -9.84
CA LEU A 59 31.04 15.14 -10.42
C LEU A 59 31.24 13.96 -9.46
N ARG A 60 32.25 14.03 -8.59
CA ARG A 60 32.50 13.03 -7.53
C ARG A 60 31.32 12.99 -6.56
N ASP A 61 30.93 14.12 -6.00
CA ASP A 61 29.87 14.21 -5.00
C ASP A 61 28.52 13.83 -5.60
N LEU A 62 28.28 14.18 -6.86
CA LEU A 62 27.08 13.76 -7.60
C LEU A 62 27.00 12.24 -7.76
N ARG A 63 28.12 11.58 -8.09
CA ARG A 63 28.19 10.12 -8.21
C ARG A 63 28.02 9.45 -6.85
N GLU A 64 28.65 9.99 -5.82
CA GLU A 64 28.57 9.48 -4.45
C GLU A 64 27.14 9.57 -3.90
N LEU A 65 26.51 10.74 -4.01
CA LEU A 65 25.12 10.94 -3.58
C LEU A 65 24.15 10.03 -4.31
N ARG A 66 24.33 9.85 -5.63
CA ARG A 66 23.51 8.91 -6.41
C ARG A 66 23.72 7.46 -5.98
N ALA A 67 24.96 7.05 -5.71
CA ALA A 67 25.24 5.69 -5.25
C ALA A 67 24.62 5.41 -3.87
N ARG A 68 24.59 6.41 -2.98
CA ARG A 68 24.02 6.29 -1.63
C ARG A 68 22.48 6.33 -1.62
N THR A 69 21.87 7.14 -2.48
CA THR A 69 20.42 7.39 -2.45
C THR A 69 19.62 6.68 -3.54
N GLY A 70 20.26 6.25 -4.63
CA GLY A 70 19.60 5.66 -5.81
C GLY A 70 18.76 6.65 -6.64
N GLN A 71 18.73 7.94 -6.28
CA GLN A 71 17.84 8.93 -6.89
C GLN A 71 18.28 9.37 -8.29
N PRO A 72 17.36 9.90 -9.13
CA PRO A 72 17.71 10.46 -10.44
C PRO A 72 18.81 11.53 -10.35
N VAL A 73 19.73 11.54 -11.33
CA VAL A 73 20.91 12.44 -11.37
C VAL A 73 20.50 13.90 -11.18
N MET A 74 19.42 14.35 -11.83
CA MET A 74 18.96 15.73 -11.72
C MET A 74 18.51 16.10 -10.31
N ARG A 75 17.92 15.18 -9.56
CA ARG A 75 17.54 15.42 -8.16
C ARG A 75 18.77 15.47 -7.26
N CYS A 76 19.73 14.56 -7.47
CA CYS A 76 21.00 14.60 -6.74
C CYS A 76 21.75 15.91 -6.99
N ARG A 77 21.73 16.40 -8.23
CA ARG A 77 22.30 17.70 -8.60
C ARG A 77 21.59 18.86 -7.90
N GLU A 78 20.26 18.91 -7.96
CA GLU A 78 19.47 19.94 -7.28
C GLU A 78 19.74 19.93 -5.77
N ALA A 79 19.81 18.75 -5.15
CA ALA A 79 20.10 18.59 -3.74
C ALA A 79 21.48 19.14 -3.36
N LEU A 80 22.52 18.83 -4.14
CA LEU A 80 23.87 19.36 -3.93
C LEU A 80 23.92 20.88 -4.12
N GLU A 81 23.20 21.44 -5.11
CA GLU A 81 23.09 22.88 -5.31
C GLU A 81 22.41 23.58 -4.11
N ARG A 82 21.35 22.97 -3.56
CA ARG A 82 20.63 23.47 -2.37
C ARG A 82 21.45 23.34 -1.08
N ALA A 83 22.27 22.30 -0.99
CA ALA A 83 23.12 22.01 0.17
C ALA A 83 24.51 22.65 0.10
N GLY A 84 24.79 23.48 -0.93
CA GLY A 84 26.11 24.09 -1.09
C GLY A 84 27.26 23.08 -1.28
N GLY A 85 26.97 21.90 -1.84
CA GLY A 85 27.92 20.81 -2.03
C GLY A 85 28.12 19.88 -0.82
N ASP A 86 27.43 20.11 0.30
CA ASP A 86 27.50 19.19 1.46
C ASP A 86 26.67 17.92 1.20
N LEU A 87 27.35 16.76 1.16
CA LEU A 87 26.73 15.46 0.90
C LEU A 87 25.67 15.08 1.94
N ARG A 88 25.89 15.33 3.23
CA ARG A 88 24.96 14.94 4.29
C ARG A 88 23.71 15.81 4.26
N GLN A 89 23.89 17.11 4.05
CA GLN A 89 22.77 18.04 3.91
C GLN A 89 21.99 17.75 2.62
N ALA A 90 22.66 17.38 1.53
CA ALA A 90 22.00 16.98 0.29
C ALA A 90 21.15 15.71 0.46
N GLU A 91 21.63 14.73 1.21
CA GLU A 91 20.85 13.52 1.55
C GLU A 91 19.60 13.85 2.36
N ALA A 92 19.76 14.61 3.45
CA ALA A 92 18.64 15.03 4.27
C ALA A 92 17.62 15.85 3.46
N TRP A 93 18.10 16.71 2.57
CA TRP A 93 17.24 17.47 1.66
C TRP A 93 16.49 16.55 0.67
N LEU A 94 17.16 15.57 0.07
CA LEU A 94 16.52 14.60 -0.85
C LEU A 94 15.44 13.79 -0.16
N GLU A 95 15.68 13.39 1.08
CA GLU A 95 14.72 12.61 1.87
C GLU A 95 13.47 13.44 2.19
N ALA A 96 13.66 14.64 2.73
CA ALA A 96 12.57 15.57 3.03
C ALA A 96 11.77 15.93 1.76
N GLU A 97 12.48 16.18 0.65
CA GLU A 97 11.86 16.50 -0.63
C GLU A 97 11.07 15.32 -1.21
N SER A 98 11.59 14.09 -1.04
CA SER A 98 10.89 12.88 -1.48
C SER A 98 9.59 12.69 -0.70
N ARG A 99 9.61 12.85 0.63
CA ARG A 99 8.40 12.80 1.46
C ARG A 99 7.38 13.85 1.00
N ARG A 100 7.82 15.10 0.84
CA ARG A 100 6.97 16.20 0.37
C ARG A 100 6.31 15.88 -0.97
N ARG A 101 7.08 15.38 -1.94
CA ARG A 101 6.57 14.98 -3.27
C ARG A 101 5.64 13.78 -3.20
N GLY A 102 5.93 12.81 -2.33
CA GLY A 102 5.07 11.66 -2.07
C GLY A 102 3.71 12.07 -1.56
N TRP A 103 3.65 12.90 -0.52
CA TRP A 103 2.39 13.42 0.01
C TRP A 103 1.61 14.24 -1.02
N ALA A 104 2.29 15.09 -1.79
CA ALA A 104 1.67 15.84 -2.87
C ALA A 104 1.06 14.91 -3.94
N ARG A 105 1.73 13.79 -4.27
CA ARG A 105 1.24 12.81 -5.23
C ARG A 105 0.10 11.96 -4.67
N ALA A 106 0.14 11.61 -3.38
CA ALA A 106 -0.94 10.90 -2.70
C ALA A 106 -2.24 11.72 -2.71
N ALA A 107 -2.13 13.04 -2.53
CA ALA A 107 -3.25 13.97 -2.56
C ALA A 107 -3.77 14.32 -3.97
N ALA A 108 -3.05 13.97 -5.03
CA ALA A 108 -3.39 14.39 -6.39
C ALA A 108 -4.60 13.61 -6.95
N PRO A 109 -5.71 14.29 -7.34
CA PRO A 109 -6.84 13.63 -7.97
C PRO A 109 -6.51 13.20 -9.41
N GLY A 110 -7.11 12.10 -9.88
CA GLY A 110 -7.08 11.69 -11.29
C GLY A 110 -5.82 10.93 -11.76
N ALA A 111 -4.91 10.56 -10.87
CA ALA A 111 -3.79 9.68 -11.22
C ALA A 111 -4.27 8.24 -11.56
N ARG A 112 -3.50 7.53 -12.38
CA ARG A 112 -3.77 6.14 -12.79
C ARG A 112 -3.98 5.25 -11.55
N ARG A 113 -4.96 4.34 -11.61
CA ARG A 113 -5.19 3.39 -10.51
C ARG A 113 -3.97 2.47 -10.36
N ALA A 114 -3.39 2.42 -9.17
CA ALA A 114 -2.34 1.48 -8.81
C ALA A 114 -2.96 0.08 -8.67
N ARG A 115 -2.83 -0.76 -9.71
CA ARG A 115 -3.35 -2.14 -9.74
C ARG A 115 -2.25 -3.19 -9.82
N GLU A 116 -1.06 -2.80 -10.27
CA GLU A 116 0.13 -3.64 -10.22
C GLU A 116 0.70 -3.63 -8.80
N GLY A 117 1.65 -4.51 -8.50
CA GLY A 117 2.28 -4.56 -7.18
C GLY A 117 2.64 -5.95 -6.72
N LEU A 118 2.73 -6.12 -5.40
CA LEU A 118 3.08 -7.38 -4.75
C LEU A 118 2.21 -7.64 -3.53
N VAL A 119 1.97 -8.93 -3.31
CA VAL A 119 1.54 -9.49 -2.03
C VAL A 119 2.78 -9.97 -1.29
N GLY A 120 3.03 -9.42 -0.10
CA GLY A 120 4.06 -9.87 0.83
C GLY A 120 3.48 -10.78 1.90
N VAL A 121 4.15 -11.89 2.20
CA VAL A 121 3.75 -12.91 3.18
C VAL A 121 4.89 -13.13 4.17
N LEU A 122 4.58 -13.00 5.45
CA LEU A 122 5.54 -13.16 6.54
C LEU A 122 4.93 -14.03 7.64
N SER A 123 5.67 -15.04 8.11
CA SER A 123 5.25 -15.90 9.22
C SER A 123 6.26 -15.84 10.36
N GLU A 124 5.76 -15.83 11.59
CA GLU A 124 6.57 -15.92 12.80
C GLU A 124 5.78 -16.63 13.91
N GLY A 125 6.33 -17.74 14.42
CA GLY A 125 5.66 -18.56 15.42
C GLY A 125 4.32 -19.12 14.91
N SER A 126 3.25 -18.87 15.68
CA SER A 126 1.88 -19.31 15.35
C SER A 126 1.06 -18.25 14.62
N ALA A 127 1.70 -17.18 14.13
CA ALA A 127 1.06 -16.10 13.38
C ALA A 127 1.68 -15.96 11.98
N ALA A 128 0.84 -15.61 11.01
CA ALA A 128 1.33 -15.14 9.72
C ALA A 128 0.49 -13.97 9.23
N VAL A 129 1.13 -13.11 8.45
CA VAL A 129 0.55 -11.89 7.91
C VAL A 129 0.74 -11.85 6.40
N MET A 130 -0.17 -11.15 5.75
CA MET A 130 -0.18 -10.94 4.33
C MET A 130 -0.54 -9.49 4.05
N VAL A 131 0.24 -8.81 3.20
CA VAL A 131 0.02 -7.39 2.85
C VAL A 131 0.03 -7.23 1.34
N GLU A 132 -0.91 -6.45 0.81
CA GLU A 132 -0.94 -6.05 -0.60
C GLU A 132 -0.49 -4.59 -0.70
N VAL A 133 0.62 -4.36 -1.43
CA VAL A 133 1.09 -3.04 -1.79
C VAL A 133 0.99 -2.90 -3.30
N ASN A 134 0.39 -1.81 -3.77
CA ASN A 134 0.22 -1.56 -5.20
C ASN A 134 1.11 -0.41 -5.69
N CYS A 135 1.41 -0.45 -7.00
CA CYS A 135 2.06 0.60 -7.78
C CYS A 135 1.36 0.74 -9.16
N GLU A 136 1.78 1.73 -9.95
CA GLU A 136 1.21 1.96 -11.28
C GLU A 136 1.75 1.00 -12.34
N THR A 137 3.02 0.60 -12.23
CA THR A 137 3.68 -0.28 -13.19
C THR A 137 4.31 -1.51 -12.52
N ASP A 138 4.38 -2.62 -13.26
CA ASP A 138 5.04 -3.85 -12.83
C ASP A 138 6.56 -3.70 -12.73
N PHE A 139 7.15 -2.75 -13.47
CA PHE A 139 8.56 -2.39 -13.37
C PHE A 139 8.92 -1.91 -11.97
N VAL A 140 8.10 -1.04 -11.37
CA VAL A 140 8.33 -0.56 -9.99
C VAL A 140 8.20 -1.68 -8.98
N ALA A 141 7.23 -2.59 -9.14
CA ALA A 141 7.04 -3.73 -8.25
C ALA A 141 8.29 -4.60 -8.09
N ARG A 142 9.14 -4.67 -9.12
CA ARG A 142 10.36 -5.47 -9.15
C ARG A 142 11.60 -4.75 -8.60
N THR A 143 11.47 -3.48 -8.20
CA THR A 143 12.60 -2.71 -7.66
C THR A 143 12.87 -3.03 -6.19
N PRO A 144 14.13 -2.95 -5.74
CA PRO A 144 14.47 -3.13 -4.33
C PRO A 144 13.75 -2.16 -3.39
N ASP A 145 13.63 -0.88 -3.78
CA ASP A 145 12.94 0.15 -2.98
C ASP A 145 11.46 -0.21 -2.73
N PHE A 146 10.78 -0.78 -3.73
CA PHE A 146 9.39 -1.24 -3.58
C PHE A 146 9.29 -2.50 -2.71
N GLN A 147 10.17 -3.48 -2.92
CA GLN A 147 10.21 -4.71 -2.12
C GLN A 147 10.51 -4.40 -0.64
N GLN A 148 11.38 -3.42 -0.38
CA GLN A 148 11.67 -2.95 0.97
C GLN A 148 10.42 -2.34 1.62
N LEU A 149 9.61 -1.58 0.88
CA LEU A 149 8.32 -1.07 1.38
C LEU A 149 7.36 -2.21 1.75
N VAL A 150 7.25 -3.23 0.91
CA VAL A 150 6.44 -4.43 1.18
C VAL A 150 6.93 -5.14 2.45
N GLU A 151 8.25 -5.28 2.62
CA GLU A 151 8.85 -5.88 3.81
C GLU A 151 8.52 -5.06 5.08
N MET A 152 8.73 -3.74 5.04
CA MET A 152 8.41 -2.86 6.16
C MET A 152 6.93 -2.94 6.55
N ALA A 153 6.04 -3.00 5.56
CA ALA A 153 4.61 -3.16 5.77
C ALA A 153 4.28 -4.52 6.40
N ALA A 154 4.84 -5.62 5.90
CA ALA A 154 4.63 -6.95 6.46
C ALA A 154 5.11 -7.04 7.92
N ARG A 155 6.29 -6.49 8.23
CA ARG A 155 6.81 -6.43 9.62
C ARG A 155 5.94 -5.57 10.52
N GLY A 156 5.48 -4.41 10.04
CA GLY A 156 4.57 -3.54 10.78
C GLY A 156 3.25 -4.23 11.13
N VAL A 157 2.68 -4.96 10.17
CA VAL A 157 1.45 -5.75 10.37
C VAL A 157 1.71 -6.91 11.33
N LEU A 158 2.86 -7.57 11.27
CA LEU A 158 3.24 -8.63 12.22
C LEU A 158 3.35 -8.08 13.64
N GLY A 159 4.04 -6.96 13.84
CA GLY A 159 4.14 -6.31 15.15
C GLY A 159 2.78 -5.87 15.70
N HIS A 160 1.92 -5.31 14.85
CA HIS A 160 0.54 -4.99 15.22
C HIS A 160 -0.26 -6.24 15.59
N CYS A 161 -0.16 -7.30 14.76
CA CYS A 161 -0.77 -8.59 15.04
C CYS A 161 -0.34 -9.06 16.41
N GLN A 162 0.96 -9.16 16.71
CA GLN A 162 1.50 -9.64 17.99
C GLN A 162 1.02 -8.81 19.20
N GLY A 163 0.90 -7.49 19.06
CA GLY A 163 0.35 -6.61 20.09
C GLY A 163 -1.18 -6.72 20.29
N ALA A 164 -1.91 -7.31 19.34
CA ALA A 164 -3.36 -7.46 19.46
C ALA A 164 -3.72 -8.49 20.55
N SER A 165 -4.51 -8.03 21.52
CA SER A 165 -5.09 -8.87 22.57
C SER A 165 -6.37 -9.54 22.06
N GLY A 166 -6.52 -10.85 22.33
CA GLY A 166 -7.75 -11.60 22.02
C GLY A 166 -7.50 -12.95 21.33
N THR A 167 -8.60 -13.68 21.13
CA THR A 167 -8.64 -15.03 20.54
C THR A 167 -9.02 -15.03 19.05
N LYS A 168 -9.09 -13.85 18.41
CA LYS A 168 -9.44 -13.76 16.98
C LYS A 168 -8.41 -14.55 16.17
N VAL A 169 -8.91 -15.50 15.38
CA VAL A 169 -8.12 -16.34 14.46
C VAL A 169 -7.62 -15.52 13.28
N GLY A 170 -8.35 -14.48 12.87
CA GLY A 170 -7.91 -13.60 11.80
C GLY A 170 -8.49 -12.18 11.87
N HIS A 171 -7.86 -11.27 11.14
CA HIS A 171 -8.32 -9.89 10.97
C HIS A 171 -7.89 -9.36 9.60
N LEU A 172 -8.70 -8.50 9.01
CA LEU A 172 -8.38 -7.74 7.80
C LEU A 172 -8.22 -6.26 8.16
N LEU A 173 -7.17 -5.64 7.67
CA LEU A 173 -6.84 -4.23 7.85
C LEU A 173 -7.02 -3.51 6.51
N ARG A 174 -7.74 -2.38 6.55
CA ARG A 174 -7.90 -1.47 5.40
C ARG A 174 -6.74 -0.49 5.31
N GLU A 175 -6.70 0.25 4.20
CA GLU A 175 -5.65 1.24 3.91
C GLU A 175 -5.49 2.27 5.05
N GLU A 176 -6.59 2.76 5.62
CA GLU A 176 -6.56 3.75 6.70
C GLU A 176 -5.95 3.19 7.99
N GLU A 177 -6.23 1.93 8.31
CA GLU A 177 -5.66 1.24 9.47
C GLU A 177 -4.18 0.97 9.27
N LEU A 178 -3.79 0.55 8.07
CA LEU A 178 -2.40 0.30 7.70
C LEU A 178 -1.54 1.56 7.76
N ALA A 179 -2.07 2.67 7.28
CA ALA A 179 -1.38 3.96 7.29
C ALA A 179 -0.90 4.36 8.69
N GLN A 180 -1.61 3.94 9.75
CA GLN A 180 -1.31 4.27 11.15
C GLN A 180 -0.38 3.27 11.84
N LEU A 181 -0.01 2.16 11.20
CA LEU A 181 0.93 1.20 11.78
C LEU A 181 2.37 1.71 11.66
N ARG A 182 3.25 1.24 12.54
CA ARG A 182 4.68 1.50 12.44
C ARG A 182 5.31 0.69 11.31
N ALA A 183 6.29 1.28 10.65
CA ALA A 183 7.08 0.61 9.62
C ALA A 183 8.14 -0.30 10.25
N GLY A 184 7.87 -1.60 10.27
CA GLY A 184 8.72 -2.59 10.95
C GLY A 184 9.00 -2.21 12.41
N ASP A 185 10.27 -2.32 12.82
CA ASP A 185 10.72 -2.01 14.19
C ASP A 185 11.03 -0.51 14.40
N GLY A 186 10.82 0.32 13.38
CA GLY A 186 11.08 1.75 13.41
C GLY A 186 10.06 2.55 14.20
N ALA A 187 10.34 3.85 14.38
CA ALA A 187 9.41 4.80 15.01
C ALA A 187 8.42 5.41 14.01
N GLU A 188 8.70 5.35 12.71
CA GLU A 188 7.93 6.02 11.67
C GLU A 188 6.70 5.23 11.27
N LEU A 189 5.67 5.93 10.79
CA LEU A 189 4.44 5.33 10.30
C LEU A 189 4.64 4.75 8.90
N LEU A 190 3.85 3.73 8.56
CA LEU A 190 3.81 3.17 7.22
C LEU A 190 3.36 4.22 6.19
N SER A 191 2.50 5.18 6.57
CA SER A 191 2.12 6.29 5.70
C SER A 191 3.30 7.18 5.32
N ASP A 192 4.23 7.42 6.26
CA ASP A 192 5.42 8.24 6.02
C ASP A 192 6.40 7.51 5.09
N GLN A 193 6.58 6.20 5.32
CA GLN A 193 7.42 5.36 4.47
C GLN A 193 6.83 5.18 3.07
N LEU A 194 5.50 5.07 2.95
CA LEU A 194 4.79 5.07 1.67
C LEU A 194 5.03 6.38 0.92
N ALA A 195 4.90 7.53 1.59
CA ALA A 195 5.16 8.83 0.98
C ALA A 195 6.62 8.96 0.54
N LEU A 196 7.58 8.53 1.37
CA LEU A 196 9.00 8.52 1.02
C LEU A 196 9.24 7.68 -0.25
N ALA A 197 8.75 6.44 -0.29
CA ALA A 197 8.89 5.54 -1.43
C ALA A 197 8.22 6.11 -2.69
N MET A 198 7.02 6.67 -2.55
CA MET A 198 6.27 7.31 -3.65
C MET A 198 7.05 8.49 -4.24
N GLY A 199 7.72 9.28 -3.39
CA GLY A 199 8.61 10.35 -3.81
C GLY A 199 9.84 9.84 -4.58
N ARG A 200 10.50 8.79 -4.07
CA ARG A 200 11.69 8.15 -4.66
C ARG A 200 11.38 7.54 -6.02
N LEU A 201 10.35 6.69 -6.08
CA LEU A 201 9.95 5.91 -7.25
C LEU A 201 9.24 6.75 -8.30
N GLY A 202 8.56 7.84 -7.88
CA GLY A 202 7.91 8.75 -8.81
C GLY A 202 6.59 8.25 -9.40
N GLU A 203 6.05 7.15 -8.86
CA GLU A 203 4.74 6.58 -9.19
C GLU A 203 3.81 6.64 -7.98
N ARG A 204 2.50 6.57 -8.20
CA ARG A 204 1.53 6.36 -7.11
C ARG A 204 1.69 4.96 -6.54
N LEU A 205 1.78 4.90 -5.22
CA LEU A 205 1.80 3.68 -4.43
C LEU A 205 0.57 3.63 -3.51
N ALA A 206 0.16 2.45 -3.09
CA ALA A 206 -0.92 2.27 -2.13
C ALA A 206 -0.66 1.09 -1.19
N LEU A 207 -0.94 1.28 0.11
CA LEU A 207 -1.01 0.20 1.10
C LEU A 207 -2.45 -0.31 1.13
N ARG A 208 -2.81 -1.18 0.19
CA ARG A 208 -4.23 -1.44 -0.11
C ARG A 208 -4.96 -2.19 0.99
N ARG A 209 -4.38 -3.28 1.46
CA ARG A 209 -4.96 -4.14 2.49
C ARG A 209 -3.90 -5.02 3.11
N ALA A 210 -4.18 -5.46 4.32
CA ALA A 210 -3.44 -6.54 4.94
C ALA A 210 -4.39 -7.46 5.68
N GLY A 211 -3.91 -8.65 5.99
CA GLY A 211 -4.60 -9.57 6.87
C GLY A 211 -3.59 -10.35 7.67
N TRP A 212 -4.05 -10.92 8.77
CA TRP A 212 -3.26 -11.86 9.54
C TRP A 212 -4.13 -13.02 9.99
N LEU A 213 -3.51 -14.19 10.13
CA LEU A 213 -4.06 -15.36 10.80
C LEU A 213 -3.18 -15.73 11.99
N ARG A 214 -3.83 -16.25 13.04
CA ARG A 214 -3.22 -16.85 14.21
C ARG A 214 -3.78 -18.26 14.39
N ALA A 215 -2.93 -19.19 14.74
CA ALA A 215 -3.32 -20.56 15.05
C ALA A 215 -2.79 -20.97 16.43
N PRO A 216 -3.41 -20.52 17.54
CA PRO A 216 -3.07 -21.01 18.88
C PRO A 216 -3.34 -22.52 18.95
N GLY A 217 -2.41 -23.33 19.44
CA GLY A 217 -2.59 -24.79 19.42
C GLY A 217 -2.27 -25.44 18.06
N GLY A 218 -1.72 -24.66 17.10
CA GLY A 218 -1.55 -25.06 15.71
C GLY A 218 -0.48 -24.24 15.00
N PHE A 219 -0.62 -24.08 13.68
CA PHE A 219 0.32 -23.32 12.86
C PHE A 219 -0.39 -22.66 11.67
N VAL A 220 0.23 -21.64 11.09
CA VAL A 220 -0.28 -21.00 9.87
C VAL A 220 0.60 -21.41 8.69
N ALA A 221 0.04 -22.17 7.75
CA ALA A 221 0.71 -22.50 6.51
C ALA A 221 0.63 -21.33 5.53
N THR A 222 1.70 -21.08 4.79
CA THR A 222 1.82 -19.93 3.90
C THR A 222 2.28 -20.33 2.51
N TYR A 223 1.78 -19.65 1.47
CA TYR A 223 2.29 -19.79 0.11
C TYR A 223 2.19 -18.47 -0.65
N ALA A 224 3.23 -18.13 -1.41
CA ALA A 224 3.25 -17.00 -2.33
C ALA A 224 3.57 -17.50 -3.76
N HIS A 225 2.90 -16.92 -4.77
CA HIS A 225 3.07 -17.29 -6.17
C HIS A 225 3.22 -16.06 -7.08
N GLY A 226 3.91 -16.20 -8.22
CA GLY A 226 4.29 -15.07 -9.08
C GLY A 226 5.67 -14.49 -8.71
N TRP A 227 6.60 -15.40 -8.42
CA TRP A 227 7.92 -15.24 -7.81
C TRP A 227 8.65 -13.90 -8.01
N VAL A 228 9.09 -13.35 -6.88
CA VAL A 228 10.18 -12.37 -6.74
C VAL A 228 11.41 -13.10 -6.19
N PRO A 229 12.65 -12.77 -6.59
CA PRO A 229 13.86 -13.45 -6.13
C PRO A 229 13.95 -13.57 -4.59
N PRO A 230 14.47 -14.70 -4.07
CA PRO A 230 14.58 -14.91 -2.63
C PRO A 230 15.46 -13.85 -1.97
N GLY A 231 14.92 -13.21 -0.94
CA GLY A 231 15.58 -12.28 0.00
C GLY A 231 14.82 -12.32 1.34
N PRO A 232 15.46 -11.95 2.47
CA PRO A 232 14.95 -12.24 3.82
C PRO A 232 13.65 -11.50 4.17
N PRO A 233 12.98 -11.83 5.29
CA PRO A 233 12.21 -13.05 5.56
C PRO A 233 10.81 -13.06 4.90
N VAL A 234 10.48 -12.08 4.05
CA VAL A 234 9.14 -11.90 3.47
C VAL A 234 9.06 -12.54 2.08
N ALA A 235 8.22 -13.56 1.93
CA ALA A 235 7.93 -14.13 0.61
C ALA A 235 7.02 -13.18 -0.18
N MET A 236 7.33 -12.93 -1.45
CA MET A 236 6.58 -11.97 -2.27
C MET A 236 6.15 -12.56 -3.61
N GLY A 237 4.98 -12.14 -4.10
CA GLY A 237 4.46 -12.54 -5.41
C GLY A 237 3.17 -11.81 -5.78
N THR A 238 2.57 -12.21 -6.90
CA THR A 238 1.25 -11.71 -7.34
C THR A 238 0.10 -12.30 -6.51
N TYR A 239 0.28 -13.50 -5.97
CA TYR A 239 -0.72 -14.18 -5.13
C TYR A 239 -0.10 -14.56 -3.80
N GLY A 240 -0.92 -14.57 -2.76
CA GLY A 240 -0.56 -15.10 -1.44
C GLY A 240 -1.73 -15.84 -0.80
N ALA A 241 -1.41 -16.84 0.00
CA ALA A 241 -2.37 -17.52 0.86
C ALA A 241 -1.80 -17.76 2.27
N LEU A 242 -2.67 -17.60 3.26
CA LEU A 242 -2.48 -18.02 4.65
C LEU A 242 -3.55 -19.07 4.97
N VAL A 243 -3.19 -20.13 5.67
CA VAL A 243 -4.12 -21.18 6.10
C VAL A 243 -3.86 -21.49 7.56
N ALA A 244 -4.82 -21.18 8.43
CA ALA A 244 -4.74 -21.53 9.84
C ALA A 244 -5.05 -23.02 10.00
N CYS A 245 -4.10 -23.77 10.54
CA CYS A 245 -4.13 -25.21 10.61
C CYS A 245 -4.03 -25.70 12.06
N GLY A 246 -4.80 -26.73 12.35
CA GLY A 246 -4.60 -27.63 13.48
C GLY A 246 -4.21 -29.03 13.00
N GLY A 247 -3.85 -29.90 13.94
CA GLY A 247 -3.64 -31.30 13.63
C GLY A 247 -3.21 -32.12 14.84
N PRO A 248 -3.13 -33.45 14.69
CA PRO A 248 -2.65 -34.32 15.74
C PRO A 248 -1.14 -34.14 15.94
N GLY A 249 -0.66 -34.41 17.16
CA GLY A 249 0.76 -34.48 17.48
C GLY A 249 1.25 -33.34 18.37
N PRO A 250 2.57 -33.32 18.66
CA PRO A 250 3.19 -32.31 19.51
C PRO A 250 3.31 -30.97 18.78
N GLU A 251 3.49 -29.89 19.56
CA GLU A 251 3.96 -28.60 19.05
C GLU A 251 5.49 -28.55 19.14
N PRO A 252 6.22 -28.17 18.07
CA PRO A 252 5.73 -27.75 16.75
C PRO A 252 5.26 -28.91 15.85
N PRO A 253 4.40 -28.63 14.84
CA PRO A 253 3.87 -29.64 13.93
C PRO A 253 4.96 -30.34 13.13
N SER A 254 4.74 -31.62 12.77
CA SER A 254 5.70 -32.40 12.01
C SER A 254 5.96 -31.82 10.61
N PRO A 255 7.16 -32.06 10.01
CA PRO A 255 7.46 -31.59 8.66
C PRO A 255 6.44 -32.06 7.61
N GLU A 256 5.89 -33.27 7.75
CA GLU A 256 4.88 -33.81 6.85
C GLU A 256 3.56 -33.05 6.96
N LEU A 257 3.15 -32.70 8.19
CA LEU A 257 1.95 -31.91 8.43
C LEU A 257 2.11 -30.48 7.91
N GLN A 258 3.30 -29.89 8.08
CA GLN A 258 3.64 -28.57 7.54
C GLN A 258 3.61 -28.56 6.00
N GLU A 259 4.18 -29.57 5.36
CA GLU A 259 4.16 -29.72 3.90
C GLU A 259 2.73 -29.94 3.37
N LEU A 260 1.90 -30.70 4.09
CA LEU A 260 0.48 -30.85 3.77
C LEU A 260 -0.26 -29.49 3.87
N GLY A 261 -0.03 -28.71 4.93
CA GLY A 261 -0.56 -27.35 5.06
C GLY A 261 -0.11 -26.42 3.93
N ARG A 262 1.17 -26.50 3.53
CA ARG A 262 1.70 -25.73 2.39
C ARG A 262 0.97 -26.09 1.09
N ARG A 263 0.66 -27.36 0.86
CA ARG A 263 -0.13 -27.82 -0.30
C ARG A 263 -1.58 -27.30 -0.26
N VAL A 264 -2.18 -27.20 0.92
CA VAL A 264 -3.48 -26.53 1.08
C VAL A 264 -3.38 -25.04 0.71
N ALA A 265 -2.32 -24.35 1.13
CA ALA A 265 -2.12 -22.95 0.73
C ALA A 265 -1.92 -22.80 -0.79
N GLN A 266 -1.27 -23.76 -1.46
CA GLN A 266 -1.21 -23.83 -2.92
C GLN A 266 -2.59 -24.05 -3.57
N HIS A 267 -3.39 -24.94 -2.99
CA HIS A 267 -4.78 -25.19 -3.40
C HIS A 267 -5.62 -23.91 -3.26
N VAL A 268 -5.53 -23.20 -2.14
CA VAL A 268 -6.23 -21.92 -1.94
C VAL A 268 -5.86 -20.90 -3.02
N VAL A 269 -4.56 -20.76 -3.35
CA VAL A 269 -4.13 -19.86 -4.43
C VAL A 269 -4.75 -20.26 -5.78
N GLY A 270 -4.66 -21.55 -6.14
CA GLY A 270 -5.07 -22.05 -7.45
C GLY A 270 -6.58 -22.16 -7.67
N MET A 271 -7.32 -22.60 -6.64
CA MET A 271 -8.75 -22.92 -6.73
C MET A 271 -9.65 -21.79 -6.20
N ALA A 272 -9.06 -20.74 -5.62
CA ALA A 272 -9.75 -19.52 -5.17
C ALA A 272 -11.09 -19.75 -4.42
N PRO A 273 -11.13 -20.61 -3.39
CA PRO A 273 -12.33 -20.78 -2.59
C PRO A 273 -12.71 -19.48 -1.88
N THR A 274 -14.01 -19.30 -1.62
CA THR A 274 -14.55 -18.13 -0.91
C THR A 274 -15.18 -18.49 0.44
N ALA A 275 -15.32 -19.79 0.74
CA ALA A 275 -15.80 -20.30 2.01
C ALA A 275 -15.00 -21.54 2.44
N LEU A 276 -15.00 -21.87 3.73
CA LEU A 276 -14.28 -23.04 4.25
C LEU A 276 -15.00 -24.36 3.89
N GLY A 277 -16.30 -24.46 4.16
CA GLY A 277 -17.03 -25.72 4.12
C GLY A 277 -16.83 -26.56 5.38
N THR A 278 -17.18 -27.84 5.30
CA THR A 278 -17.06 -28.81 6.40
C THR A 278 -16.25 -30.04 5.99
N PRO A 279 -15.58 -30.74 6.93
CA PRO A 279 -14.80 -31.95 6.61
C PRO A 279 -15.63 -33.12 6.07
N GLU A 280 -16.95 -33.07 6.24
CA GLU A 280 -17.93 -34.06 5.76
C GLU A 280 -18.52 -33.72 4.40
N ASP A 281 -18.21 -32.55 3.84
CA ASP A 281 -18.73 -32.14 2.54
C ASP A 281 -18.36 -33.15 1.44
N GLU A 282 -19.34 -33.44 0.59
CA GLU A 282 -19.13 -34.24 -0.62
C GLU A 282 -18.36 -33.44 -1.68
N LEU A 283 -17.85 -34.15 -2.69
CA LEU A 283 -17.14 -33.53 -3.80
C LEU A 283 -18.07 -32.58 -4.57
N GLY A 284 -17.74 -31.30 -4.55
CA GLY A 284 -18.38 -30.29 -5.38
C GLY A 284 -17.91 -30.35 -6.83
N GLY A 285 -18.68 -29.71 -7.72
CA GLY A 285 -18.31 -29.55 -9.13
C GLY A 285 -17.28 -28.43 -9.35
N ASP A 286 -16.99 -28.14 -10.62
CA ASP A 286 -15.96 -27.17 -11.03
C ASP A 286 -16.19 -25.73 -10.54
N THR A 287 -17.42 -25.39 -10.15
CA THR A 287 -17.78 -24.06 -9.61
C THR A 287 -17.92 -24.06 -8.09
N GLU A 288 -17.46 -25.10 -7.40
CA GLU A 288 -17.52 -25.18 -5.93
C GLU A 288 -16.65 -24.10 -5.28
N THR A 289 -17.21 -23.44 -4.29
CA THR A 289 -16.64 -22.27 -3.62
C THR A 289 -16.12 -22.60 -2.23
N ARG A 290 -16.55 -23.73 -1.65
CA ARG A 290 -16.12 -24.21 -0.34
C ARG A 290 -14.83 -25.01 -0.46
N LEU A 291 -13.76 -24.54 0.19
CA LEU A 291 -12.43 -25.15 0.18
C LEU A 291 -12.45 -26.67 0.43
N LEU A 292 -13.17 -27.12 1.47
CA LEU A 292 -13.17 -28.54 1.86
C LEU A 292 -13.99 -29.44 0.93
N ALA A 293 -14.92 -28.87 0.15
CA ALA A 293 -15.73 -29.58 -0.84
C ALA A 293 -15.06 -29.63 -2.22
N GLN A 294 -14.06 -28.78 -2.49
CA GLN A 294 -13.31 -28.79 -3.75
C GLN A 294 -12.49 -30.08 -3.90
N GLY A 295 -12.33 -30.57 -5.14
CA GLY A 295 -11.46 -31.70 -5.44
C GLY A 295 -9.99 -31.38 -5.15
N SER A 296 -9.31 -32.24 -4.40
CA SER A 296 -7.89 -32.06 -4.04
C SER A 296 -7.00 -31.94 -5.29
N LEU A 297 -6.09 -30.96 -5.34
CA LEU A 297 -5.15 -30.82 -6.46
C LEU A 297 -4.33 -32.08 -6.78
N LEU A 298 -4.10 -32.94 -5.78
CA LEU A 298 -3.34 -34.18 -5.94
C LEU A 298 -4.22 -35.35 -6.34
N GLU A 299 -5.48 -35.36 -5.87
CA GLU A 299 -6.47 -36.41 -6.12
C GLU A 299 -7.83 -35.76 -6.41
N PRO A 300 -8.07 -35.25 -7.63
CA PRO A 300 -9.23 -34.40 -7.93
C PRO A 300 -10.59 -35.07 -7.71
N GLY A 301 -10.64 -36.41 -7.73
CA GLY A 301 -11.85 -37.18 -7.44
C GLY A 301 -12.18 -37.32 -5.95
N VAL A 302 -11.38 -36.73 -5.05
CA VAL A 302 -11.58 -36.78 -3.60
C VAL A 302 -11.72 -35.34 -3.08
N PRO A 303 -12.78 -35.03 -2.29
CA PRO A 303 -12.92 -33.72 -1.70
C PRO A 303 -11.76 -33.45 -0.73
N LEU A 304 -11.28 -32.22 -0.71
CA LEU A 304 -10.09 -31.84 0.05
C LEU A 304 -10.25 -32.15 1.54
N GLY A 305 -11.42 -31.94 2.14
CA GLY A 305 -11.69 -32.26 3.54
C GLY A 305 -11.46 -33.74 3.87
N ARG A 306 -11.93 -34.64 3.00
CA ARG A 306 -11.70 -36.08 3.13
C ARG A 306 -10.22 -36.41 2.94
N TYR A 307 -9.58 -35.85 1.92
CA TYR A 307 -8.16 -36.06 1.63
C TYR A 307 -7.28 -35.72 2.85
N LEU A 308 -7.51 -34.58 3.50
CA LEU A 308 -6.73 -34.12 4.66
C LEU A 308 -6.91 -35.03 5.88
N ARG A 309 -8.15 -35.49 6.13
CA ARG A 309 -8.46 -36.41 7.23
C ARG A 309 -7.75 -37.76 7.06
N GLU A 310 -7.70 -38.28 5.84
CA GLU A 310 -7.09 -39.59 5.55
C GLU A 310 -5.55 -39.53 5.50
N ARG A 311 -4.95 -38.38 5.16
CA ARG A 311 -3.49 -38.26 4.87
C ARG A 311 -2.66 -37.62 5.97
N GLY A 312 -3.24 -37.31 7.12
CA GLY A 312 -2.48 -36.70 8.24
C GLY A 312 -3.32 -36.06 9.33
N GLY A 313 -4.64 -36.00 9.18
CA GLY A 313 -5.53 -35.41 10.19
C GLY A 313 -5.40 -33.89 10.31
N LEU A 314 -4.86 -33.22 9.28
CA LEU A 314 -4.77 -31.76 9.23
C LEU A 314 -6.18 -31.18 9.25
N GLN A 315 -6.42 -30.26 10.17
CA GLN A 315 -7.66 -29.50 10.26
C GLN A 315 -7.41 -28.09 9.73
N VAL A 316 -8.27 -27.61 8.84
CA VAL A 316 -8.22 -26.22 8.38
C VAL A 316 -9.25 -25.42 9.16
N TRP A 317 -8.81 -24.40 9.87
CA TRP A 317 -9.68 -23.56 10.70
C TRP A 317 -10.15 -22.32 9.96
N ASP A 318 -9.27 -21.72 9.16
CA ASP A 318 -9.57 -20.55 8.35
C ASP A 318 -8.53 -20.37 7.25
N PHE A 319 -8.81 -19.54 6.25
CA PHE A 319 -7.83 -19.18 5.23
C PHE A 319 -8.01 -17.73 4.75
N LEU A 320 -6.92 -17.14 4.30
CA LEU A 320 -6.91 -15.87 3.59
C LEU A 320 -6.22 -16.05 2.25
N ARG A 321 -6.77 -15.44 1.21
CA ARG A 321 -6.19 -15.42 -0.13
C ARG A 321 -6.19 -13.99 -0.66
N PHE A 322 -5.03 -13.49 -1.09
CA PHE A 322 -4.94 -12.26 -1.86
C PHE A 322 -4.44 -12.53 -3.27
N GLN A 323 -5.05 -11.84 -4.22
CA GLN A 323 -4.50 -11.61 -5.54
C GLN A 323 -4.23 -10.11 -5.68
N CYS A 324 -3.00 -9.74 -6.06
CA CYS A 324 -2.63 -8.36 -6.29
C CYS A 324 -3.55 -7.75 -7.37
N GLY A 325 -4.10 -6.57 -7.09
CA GLY A 325 -4.94 -5.83 -8.02
C GLY A 325 -6.42 -6.20 -7.97
N GLU A 326 -6.79 -7.29 -7.27
CA GLU A 326 -8.15 -7.82 -7.22
C GLU A 326 -9.14 -6.85 -6.56
N GLU A 327 -10.19 -6.46 -7.29
CA GLU A 327 -11.25 -5.61 -6.73
C GLU A 327 -12.10 -6.41 -5.75
N PRO A 328 -12.44 -5.85 -4.57
CA PRO A 328 -13.45 -6.46 -3.72
C PRO A 328 -14.77 -6.56 -4.50
N PRO A 329 -15.64 -7.53 -4.19
CA PRO A 329 -16.98 -7.58 -4.74
C PRO A 329 -17.65 -6.22 -4.54
N GLN A 330 -18.21 -5.62 -5.60
CA GLN A 330 -18.95 -4.38 -5.47
C GLN A 330 -20.13 -4.63 -4.52
N GLU A 331 -20.21 -3.89 -3.41
CA GLU A 331 -21.44 -3.86 -2.63
C GLU A 331 -22.56 -3.39 -3.57
N PRO A 332 -23.72 -4.08 -3.59
CA PRO A 332 -24.84 -3.64 -4.41
C PRO A 332 -25.17 -2.20 -4.03
N PRO A 333 -25.54 -1.34 -5.00
CA PRO A 333 -25.86 0.05 -4.73
C PRO A 333 -26.91 0.11 -3.61
N GLN A 334 -26.59 0.81 -2.53
CA GLN A 334 -27.54 1.08 -1.46
C GLN A 334 -28.75 1.79 -2.10
N GLU A 335 -29.90 1.14 -2.10
CA GLU A 335 -31.14 1.77 -2.54
C GLU A 335 -31.35 3.04 -1.70
N PRO A 336 -31.69 4.18 -2.33
CA PRO A 336 -31.94 5.40 -1.59
C PRO A 336 -33.07 5.13 -0.60
N SER A 337 -32.77 5.28 0.70
CA SER A 337 -33.75 5.17 1.77
C SER A 337 -34.95 6.05 1.42
N ALA A 338 -36.13 5.44 1.26
CA ALA A 338 -37.35 6.16 0.99
C ALA A 338 -37.55 7.25 2.06
N PRO A 339 -37.90 8.49 1.68
CA PRO A 339 -38.14 9.54 2.65
C PRO A 339 -39.29 9.13 3.59
N PRO A 340 -39.22 9.51 4.88
CA PRO A 340 -40.26 9.17 5.84
C PRO A 340 -41.61 9.74 5.39
N ALA A 341 -42.63 8.89 5.49
CA ALA A 341 -44.02 9.18 5.13
C ALA A 341 -44.68 10.19 6.08
#